data_AF-A0A5J4G358-F1
#
_entry.id   AF-A0A5J4G358-F1
#
_cell.length_a   1.000
_cell.length_b   1.000
_cell.length_c   1.000
_cell.angle_alpha   90.00
_cell.angle_beta   90.00
_cell.angle_gamma   90.00
#
_symmetry.space_group_name_H-M   'P 1'
#
loop_
_entity.id
_entity.type
_entity.pdbx_description
1 polymer ?
#
loop_
_entity_poly.entity_id
_entity_poly.type
_entity_poly.pdbx_seq_one_letter_code
_entity_poly.pdbx_strand_id
1 'polypeptide(L)'
;MIFILSISTLLTAQTTTIPDPFFEQALINLGIDSDGIINGQVLTSDVNTVVELDLSQQGAEDITGIEDFTSLEILNVNNKDLTAINLTNNFQLRELYISNTGGENLLITSLDLSNNVNLEEVYSEDLFFLEELNLKNGNNTILTINFTCCDDGLIFLDCVIVDDEIAANNNEHPYNLWNIEANFVYSEDCI
;
A
#
# COMPACT_ATOMS: atom_id res chain seq x y z
N MET A 1 -0.90 -3.43 -60.65
CA MET A 1 -0.56 -4.35 -59.55
C MET A 1 -0.33 -3.49 -58.32
N ILE A 2 -1.33 -3.36 -57.46
CA ILE A 2 -1.22 -2.56 -56.22
C ILE A 2 -0.55 -3.48 -55.20
N PHE A 3 0.64 -3.12 -54.77
CA PHE A 3 1.40 -3.84 -53.75
C PHE A 3 0.96 -3.29 -52.39
N ILE A 4 0.07 -4.00 -51.69
CA ILE A 4 -0.30 -3.64 -50.31
C ILE A 4 0.77 -4.24 -49.41
N LEU A 5 1.68 -3.39 -48.93
CA LEU A 5 2.66 -3.77 -47.91
C LEU A 5 1.93 -3.80 -46.57
N SER A 6 1.49 -4.98 -46.12
CA SER A 6 0.96 -5.14 -44.76
C SER A 6 2.13 -5.08 -43.78
N ILE A 7 2.37 -3.90 -43.21
CA ILE A 7 3.26 -3.75 -42.06
C ILE A 7 2.52 -4.38 -40.88
N SER A 8 2.90 -5.60 -40.49
CA SER A 8 2.41 -6.21 -39.27
C SER A 8 3.02 -5.45 -38.09
N THR A 9 2.25 -4.54 -37.49
CA THR A 9 2.62 -3.97 -36.19
C THR A 9 2.48 -5.09 -35.17
N LEU A 10 3.59 -5.50 -34.54
CA LEU A 10 3.53 -6.33 -33.34
C LEU A 10 2.80 -5.51 -32.26
N LEU A 11 1.59 -5.94 -31.90
CA LEU A 11 0.90 -5.47 -30.70
C LEU A 11 1.50 -6.26 -29.54
N THR A 12 2.38 -5.62 -28.77
CA THR A 12 2.80 -6.15 -27.47
C THR A 12 1.75 -5.74 -26.45
N ALA A 13 1.23 -6.69 -25.68
CA ALA A 13 0.42 -6.34 -24.51
C ALA A 13 1.28 -5.53 -23.53
N GLN A 14 0.66 -4.60 -22.82
CA GLN A 14 1.33 -3.88 -21.74
C GLN A 14 1.54 -4.85 -20.57
N THR A 15 2.72 -4.79 -19.98
CA THR A 15 3.08 -5.58 -18.80
C THR A 15 3.41 -4.68 -17.63
N THR A 16 3.12 -5.19 -16.45
CA THR A 16 3.50 -4.64 -15.15
C THR A 16 4.72 -5.41 -14.69
N THR A 17 5.78 -4.72 -14.26
CA THR A 17 6.99 -5.36 -13.74
C THR A 17 6.73 -5.86 -12.31
N ILE A 18 7.07 -7.12 -12.03
CA ILE A 18 6.95 -7.78 -10.73
C ILE A 18 8.31 -8.40 -10.39
N PRO A 19 9.29 -7.63 -9.88
CA PRO A 19 10.67 -8.10 -9.72
C PRO A 19 10.84 -9.25 -8.72
N ASP A 20 9.98 -9.29 -7.69
CA ASP A 20 10.01 -10.33 -6.66
C ASP A 20 9.32 -11.60 -7.19
N PRO A 21 10.05 -12.73 -7.36
CA PRO A 21 9.48 -13.96 -7.86
C PRO A 21 8.49 -14.61 -6.89
N PHE A 22 8.53 -14.30 -5.59
CA PHE A 22 7.53 -14.73 -4.61
C PHE A 22 6.25 -13.92 -4.70
N PHE A 23 6.33 -12.62 -5.02
CA PHE A 23 5.14 -11.83 -5.35
C PHE A 23 4.49 -12.33 -6.63
N GLU A 24 5.25 -12.54 -7.70
CA GLU A 24 4.75 -13.09 -8.96
C GLU A 24 4.14 -14.49 -8.75
N GLN A 25 4.82 -15.37 -7.99
CA GLN A 25 4.28 -16.68 -7.64
C GLN A 25 2.97 -16.58 -6.85
N ALA A 26 2.81 -15.58 -5.97
CA ALA A 26 1.55 -15.34 -5.28
C ALA A 26 0.42 -14.97 -6.28
N LEU A 27 0.71 -14.10 -7.25
CA LEU A 27 -0.25 -13.75 -8.31
C LEU A 27 -0.66 -14.96 -9.14
N ILE A 28 0.28 -15.85 -9.49
CA ILE A 28 -0.01 -17.12 -10.16
C ILE A 28 -0.90 -18.02 -9.30
N ASN A 29 -0.59 -18.15 -8.01
CA ASN A 29 -1.37 -18.99 -7.08
C ASN A 29 -2.80 -18.48 -6.89
N LEU A 30 -2.99 -17.15 -6.94
CA LEU A 30 -4.30 -16.49 -6.90
C LEU A 30 -5.03 -16.55 -8.25
N GLY A 31 -4.38 -17.03 -9.31
CA GLY A 31 -4.95 -17.09 -10.67
C GLY A 31 -5.06 -15.72 -11.34
N ILE A 32 -4.29 -14.73 -10.86
CA ILE A 32 -4.22 -13.39 -11.43
C ILE A 32 -3.29 -13.41 -12.64
N ASP A 33 -2.05 -13.88 -12.46
CA ASP A 33 -1.09 -13.96 -13.56
C ASP A 33 -1.46 -15.10 -14.52
N SER A 34 -2.00 -14.72 -15.68
CA SER A 34 -2.67 -15.63 -16.61
C SER A 34 -1.72 -16.49 -17.44
N ASP A 35 -0.44 -16.10 -17.57
CA ASP A 35 0.53 -16.90 -18.29
C ASP A 35 1.13 -18.01 -17.41
N GLY A 36 1.08 -17.83 -16.08
CA GLY A 36 1.49 -18.81 -15.09
C GLY A 36 3.01 -19.03 -15.03
N ILE A 37 3.81 -18.08 -15.49
CA ILE A 37 5.27 -18.19 -15.60
C ILE A 37 5.93 -17.09 -14.78
N ILE A 38 6.74 -17.47 -13.79
CA ILE A 38 7.62 -16.52 -13.09
C ILE A 38 8.67 -15.98 -14.07
N ASN A 39 8.47 -14.76 -14.57
CA ASN A 39 9.30 -14.11 -15.56
C ASN A 39 9.59 -12.62 -15.25
N GLY A 40 9.19 -12.15 -14.07
CA GLY A 40 9.39 -10.79 -13.58
C GLY A 40 8.34 -9.80 -14.06
N GLN A 41 7.23 -10.26 -14.62
CA GLN A 41 6.17 -9.41 -15.14
C GLN A 41 4.83 -10.13 -15.22
N VAL A 42 3.75 -9.35 -15.19
CA VAL A 42 2.38 -9.82 -15.42
C VAL A 42 1.72 -8.95 -16.49
N LEU A 43 0.71 -9.44 -17.20
CA LEU A 43 -0.07 -8.57 -18.09
C LEU A 43 -0.75 -7.49 -17.24
N THR A 44 -0.64 -6.22 -17.63
CA THR A 44 -1.31 -5.13 -16.88
C THR A 44 -2.83 -5.31 -16.87
N SER A 45 -3.40 -5.97 -17.88
CA SER A 45 -4.82 -6.33 -17.93
C SER A 45 -5.24 -7.37 -16.88
N ASP A 46 -4.30 -8.16 -16.38
CA ASP A 46 -4.59 -9.18 -15.36
C ASP A 46 -4.71 -8.52 -13.99
N VAL A 47 -3.88 -7.50 -13.70
CA VAL A 47 -3.84 -6.83 -12.39
C VAL A 47 -4.75 -5.62 -12.29
N ASN A 48 -5.02 -4.90 -13.39
CA ASN A 48 -5.78 -3.63 -13.33
C ASN A 48 -7.28 -3.79 -13.01
N THR A 49 -7.79 -5.03 -12.97
CA THR A 49 -9.17 -5.35 -12.57
C THR A 49 -9.28 -5.99 -11.18
N VAL A 50 -8.16 -6.23 -10.52
CA VAL A 50 -8.13 -6.81 -9.17
C VAL A 50 -8.66 -5.77 -8.19
N VAL A 51 -9.69 -6.15 -7.43
CA VAL A 51 -10.35 -5.29 -6.43
C VAL A 51 -9.84 -5.58 -5.01
N GLU A 52 -9.51 -6.83 -4.73
CA GLU A 52 -9.01 -7.27 -3.43
C GLU A 52 -7.77 -8.13 -3.66
N LEU A 53 -6.71 -7.82 -2.91
CA LEU A 53 -5.46 -8.58 -2.94
C LEU A 53 -5.04 -8.93 -1.52
N ASP A 54 -5.16 -10.20 -1.18
CA ASP A 54 -4.66 -10.77 0.08
C ASP A 54 -3.35 -11.53 -0.17
N LEU A 55 -2.26 -10.98 0.36
CA LEU A 55 -0.93 -11.55 0.30
C LEU A 55 -0.49 -12.15 1.65
N SER A 56 -1.35 -12.19 2.67
CA SER A 56 -0.99 -12.47 4.07
C SER A 56 -0.41 -13.86 4.38
N GLN A 57 -0.46 -14.77 3.41
CA GLN A 57 0.04 -16.15 3.49
C GLN A 57 1.23 -16.43 2.55
N GLN A 58 1.78 -15.39 1.91
CA GLN A 58 2.79 -15.52 0.86
C GLN A 58 4.12 -14.92 1.31
N GLY A 59 5.25 -15.37 0.79
CA GLY A 59 6.59 -14.94 1.24
C GLY A 59 7.20 -13.76 0.47
N ALA A 60 6.39 -12.88 -0.13
CA ALA A 60 6.90 -11.71 -0.85
C ALA A 60 7.53 -10.68 0.10
N GLU A 61 8.70 -10.17 -0.25
CA GLU A 61 9.43 -9.14 0.51
C GLU A 61 9.41 -7.79 -0.23
N ASP A 62 9.19 -7.82 -1.56
CA ASP A 62 9.02 -6.67 -2.42
C ASP A 62 7.74 -6.82 -3.25
N ILE A 63 6.85 -5.83 -3.13
CA ILE A 63 5.57 -5.77 -3.86
C ILE A 63 5.59 -4.70 -4.96
N THR A 64 6.76 -4.32 -5.46
CA THR A 64 6.92 -3.46 -6.64
C THR A 64 6.03 -3.97 -7.78
N GLY A 65 5.28 -3.04 -8.40
CA GLY A 65 4.26 -3.33 -9.40
C GLY A 65 2.84 -3.26 -8.84
N ILE A 66 2.65 -3.21 -7.51
CA ILE A 66 1.34 -2.98 -6.88
C ILE A 66 0.68 -1.66 -7.33
N GLU A 67 1.47 -0.68 -7.77
CA GLU A 67 1.02 0.59 -8.31
C GLU A 67 0.13 0.46 -9.55
N ASP A 68 0.26 -0.64 -10.30
CA ASP A 68 -0.53 -0.91 -11.52
C ASP A 68 -1.88 -1.59 -11.22
N PHE A 69 -2.15 -1.96 -9.96
CA PHE A 69 -3.43 -2.51 -9.49
C PHE A 69 -4.44 -1.36 -9.28
N THR A 70 -4.80 -0.70 -10.37
CA THR A 70 -5.55 0.56 -10.35
C THR A 70 -7.00 0.45 -9.87
N SER A 71 -7.58 -0.76 -9.85
CA SER A 71 -8.92 -1.03 -9.29
C SER A 71 -8.90 -1.52 -7.84
N LEU A 72 -7.72 -1.60 -7.21
CA LEU A 72 -7.57 -2.19 -5.88
C LEU A 72 -8.26 -1.33 -4.82
N GLU A 73 -9.21 -1.93 -4.10
CA GLU A 73 -9.94 -1.34 -2.98
C GLU A 73 -9.45 -1.88 -1.63
N ILE A 74 -9.04 -3.15 -1.58
CA ILE A 74 -8.61 -3.80 -0.33
C ILE A 74 -7.24 -4.45 -0.55
N LEU A 75 -6.26 -4.06 0.27
CA LEU A 75 -4.91 -4.63 0.26
C LEU A 75 -4.57 -5.20 1.64
N ASN A 76 -4.29 -6.49 1.70
CA ASN A 76 -3.77 -7.14 2.88
C ASN A 76 -2.35 -7.66 2.64
N VAL A 77 -1.38 -7.02 3.27
CA VAL A 77 0.05 -7.35 3.24
C VAL A 77 0.56 -7.72 4.62
N ASN A 78 -0.31 -8.27 5.48
CA ASN A 78 0.10 -8.77 6.78
C ASN A 78 1.16 -9.88 6.64
N ASN A 79 2.02 -10.04 7.65
CA ASN A 79 3.05 -11.07 7.73
C ASN A 79 4.00 -11.09 6.53
N LYS A 80 4.44 -9.90 6.15
CA LYS A 80 5.44 -9.67 5.12
C LYS A 80 6.66 -9.03 5.75
N ASP A 81 7.82 -9.26 5.15
CA ASP A 81 9.06 -8.58 5.53
C ASP A 81 9.29 -7.37 4.62
N LEU A 82 8.24 -6.56 4.42
CA LEU A 82 8.32 -5.37 3.57
C LEU A 82 9.27 -4.35 4.19
N THR A 83 10.12 -3.78 3.35
CA THR A 83 10.97 -2.63 3.68
C THR A 83 10.40 -1.32 3.15
N ALA A 84 9.53 -1.39 2.14
CA ALA A 84 8.83 -0.26 1.55
C ALA A 84 7.50 -0.72 0.95
N ILE A 85 6.59 0.25 0.81
CA ILE A 85 5.32 0.06 0.11
C ILE A 85 5.01 1.37 -0.64
N ASN A 86 4.68 1.27 -1.92
CA ASN A 86 4.31 2.42 -2.73
C ASN A 86 2.87 2.27 -3.22
N LEU A 87 1.96 3.11 -2.70
CA LEU A 87 0.53 3.08 -3.02
C LEU A 87 0.08 4.33 -3.78
N THR A 88 1.03 5.08 -4.33
CA THR A 88 0.80 6.39 -4.98
C THR A 88 -0.24 6.37 -6.10
N ASN A 89 -0.39 5.23 -6.79
CA ASN A 89 -1.34 5.07 -7.90
C ASN A 89 -2.61 4.28 -7.53
N ASN A 90 -2.73 3.78 -6.30
CA ASN A 90 -3.86 2.99 -5.84
C ASN A 90 -4.98 3.91 -5.30
N PHE A 91 -5.48 4.81 -6.16
CA PHE A 91 -6.46 5.84 -5.78
C PHE A 91 -7.80 5.27 -5.28
N GLN A 92 -8.12 4.02 -5.66
CA GLN A 92 -9.33 3.32 -5.27
C GLN A 92 -9.23 2.61 -3.91
N LEU A 93 -8.05 2.61 -3.28
CA LEU A 93 -7.81 1.90 -2.03
C LEU A 93 -8.68 2.46 -0.90
N ARG A 94 -9.41 1.58 -0.23
CA ARG A 94 -10.34 1.84 0.89
C ARG A 94 -9.84 1.22 2.18
N GLU A 95 -9.24 0.03 2.11
CA GLU A 95 -8.75 -0.71 3.28
C GLU A 95 -7.31 -1.16 3.07
N LEU A 96 -6.44 -0.85 4.04
CA LEU A 96 -5.04 -1.28 4.07
C LEU A 96 -4.72 -2.00 5.38
N TYR A 97 -4.30 -3.26 5.26
CA TYR A 97 -3.85 -4.08 6.38
C TYR A 97 -2.35 -4.36 6.23
N ILE A 98 -1.55 -3.86 7.18
CA ILE A 98 -0.09 -3.96 7.16
C ILE A 98 0.47 -4.21 8.56
N SER A 99 0.47 -5.48 8.96
CA SER A 99 0.87 -5.92 10.31
C SER A 99 1.89 -7.05 10.23
N ASN A 100 2.79 -7.19 11.21
CA ASN A 100 3.54 -8.44 11.37
C ASN A 100 3.09 -9.18 12.64
N THR A 101 2.63 -10.42 12.48
CA THR A 101 2.22 -11.29 13.60
C THR A 101 3.22 -12.41 13.89
N GLY A 102 4.35 -12.43 13.16
CA GLY A 102 5.42 -13.44 13.23
C GLY A 102 6.49 -13.17 14.28
N GLY A 103 6.43 -12.04 14.98
CA GLY A 103 7.38 -11.66 16.04
C GLY A 103 8.63 -10.91 15.56
N GLU A 104 8.72 -10.62 14.26
CA GLU A 104 9.68 -9.65 13.71
C GLU A 104 8.94 -8.35 13.38
N ASN A 105 9.63 -7.21 13.44
CA ASN A 105 9.02 -5.92 13.12
C ASN A 105 9.06 -5.68 11.61
N LEU A 106 8.06 -4.99 11.06
CA LEU A 106 8.14 -4.44 9.71
C LEU A 106 9.25 -3.40 9.64
N LEU A 107 10.03 -3.41 8.55
CA LEU A 107 11.17 -2.51 8.34
C LEU A 107 10.79 -1.23 7.58
N ILE A 108 9.50 -0.92 7.49
CA ILE A 108 8.99 0.27 6.80
C ILE A 108 9.30 1.51 7.64
N THR A 109 10.05 2.45 7.07
CA THR A 109 10.41 3.71 7.73
C THR A 109 9.54 4.88 7.29
N SER A 110 8.87 4.80 6.15
CA SER A 110 7.99 5.85 5.64
C SER A 110 6.74 5.24 5.02
N LEU A 111 5.58 5.81 5.37
CA LEU A 111 4.28 5.43 4.84
C LEU A 111 3.54 6.69 4.36
N ASP A 112 3.48 6.87 3.04
CA ASP A 112 2.77 7.96 2.39
C ASP A 112 1.44 7.49 1.80
N LEU A 113 0.34 7.98 2.38
CA LEU A 113 -1.04 7.67 1.96
C LEU A 113 -1.75 8.90 1.40
N SER A 114 -1.03 9.97 1.06
CA SER A 114 -1.60 11.24 0.60
C SER A 114 -2.38 11.15 -0.73
N ASN A 115 -2.12 10.11 -1.54
CA ASN A 115 -2.86 9.88 -2.79
C ASN A 115 -4.08 8.96 -2.62
N ASN A 116 -4.24 8.30 -1.48
CA ASN A 116 -5.32 7.35 -1.24
C ASN A 116 -6.56 8.07 -0.68
N VAL A 117 -7.18 8.90 -1.54
CA VAL A 117 -8.29 9.81 -1.17
C VAL A 117 -9.58 9.09 -0.73
N ASN A 118 -9.71 7.80 -1.07
CA ASN A 118 -10.85 6.96 -0.72
C ASN A 118 -10.59 6.06 0.50
N LEU A 119 -9.44 6.21 1.17
CA LEU A 119 -9.04 5.35 2.28
C LEU A 119 -9.97 5.56 3.49
N GLU A 120 -10.59 4.48 3.92
CA GLU A 120 -11.54 4.41 5.03
C GLU A 120 -10.88 3.80 6.27
N GLU A 121 -10.00 2.82 6.10
CA GLU A 121 -9.36 2.10 7.20
C GLU A 121 -7.89 1.78 6.90
N VAL A 122 -7.03 2.07 7.88
CA VAL A 122 -5.66 1.55 7.91
C VAL A 122 -5.42 0.87 9.25
N TYR A 123 -5.07 -0.40 9.17
CA TYR A 123 -4.76 -1.22 10.32
C TYR A 123 -3.31 -1.69 10.25
N SER A 124 -2.59 -1.51 11.35
CA SER A 124 -1.22 -1.95 11.47
C SER A 124 -0.86 -2.35 12.90
N GLU A 125 -0.09 -3.45 13.00
CA GLU A 125 0.64 -3.83 14.21
C GLU A 125 2.14 -3.93 13.85
N ASP A 126 2.99 -3.44 14.76
CA ASP A 126 4.45 -3.61 14.70
C ASP A 126 5.17 -2.90 13.54
N LEU A 127 4.71 -1.69 13.18
CA LEU A 127 5.45 -0.71 12.38
C LEU A 127 6.56 0.01 13.19
N PHE A 128 7.30 -0.72 14.02
CA PHE A 128 8.21 -0.15 15.02
C PHE A 128 9.19 0.89 14.46
N PHE A 129 9.69 0.70 13.23
CA PHE A 129 10.68 1.57 12.58
C PHE A 129 10.08 2.74 11.79
N LEU A 130 8.76 2.98 11.86
CA LEU A 130 8.12 4.08 11.14
C LEU A 130 8.60 5.43 11.69
N GLU A 131 9.22 6.22 10.81
CA GLU A 131 9.72 7.57 11.08
C GLU A 131 8.78 8.62 10.47
N GLU A 132 8.23 8.34 9.29
CA GLU A 132 7.39 9.27 8.54
C GLU A 132 6.01 8.66 8.26
N LEU A 133 4.96 9.38 8.64
CA LEU A 133 3.58 9.00 8.36
C LEU A 133 2.82 10.17 7.74
N ASN A 134 2.46 10.05 6.46
CA ASN A 134 1.66 11.04 5.75
C ASN A 134 0.23 10.54 5.54
N LEU A 135 -0.69 11.07 6.34
CA LEU A 135 -2.12 10.78 6.25
C LEU A 135 -2.91 11.92 5.58
N LYS A 136 -2.25 12.95 5.04
CA LYS A 136 -2.90 14.11 4.41
C LYS A 136 -3.46 13.76 3.03
N ASN A 137 -4.52 12.95 3.02
CA ASN A 137 -5.16 12.43 1.82
C ASN A 137 -6.30 13.33 1.29
N GLY A 138 -6.50 14.50 1.88
CA GLY A 138 -7.57 15.43 1.53
C GLY A 138 -8.98 14.95 1.92
N ASN A 139 -9.08 13.84 2.65
CA ASN A 139 -10.34 13.22 3.05
C ASN A 139 -10.26 12.49 4.40
N ASN A 140 -9.50 13.02 5.37
CA ASN A 140 -9.39 12.45 6.71
C ASN A 140 -10.76 12.18 7.38
N THR A 141 -11.82 12.91 6.99
CA THR A 141 -13.18 12.80 7.55
C THR A 141 -13.81 11.39 7.52
N ILE A 142 -13.34 10.50 6.64
CA ILE A 142 -13.80 9.11 6.54
C ILE A 142 -12.76 8.09 7.03
N LEU A 143 -11.54 8.55 7.35
CA LEU A 143 -10.39 7.71 7.64
C LEU A 143 -10.39 7.30 9.11
N THR A 144 -10.22 6.00 9.36
CA THR A 144 -9.95 5.42 10.67
C THR A 144 -8.54 4.83 10.67
N ILE A 145 -7.77 5.14 11.70
CA ILE A 145 -6.40 4.65 11.88
C ILE A 145 -6.31 3.83 13.15
N ASN A 146 -5.75 2.63 13.06
CA ASN A 146 -5.39 1.82 14.21
C ASN A 146 -3.98 1.27 14.04
N PHE A 147 -3.02 1.96 14.63
CA PHE A 147 -1.60 1.63 14.64
C PHE A 147 -1.23 1.28 16.07
N THR A 148 -1.15 -0.01 16.35
CA THR A 148 -0.60 -0.52 17.60
C THR A 148 0.83 -0.95 17.37
N CYS A 149 1.62 -0.95 18.44
CA CYS A 149 2.99 -1.41 18.37
C CYS A 149 3.37 -2.04 19.71
N CYS A 150 4.44 -2.83 19.70
CA CYS A 150 5.10 -3.43 20.86
C CYS A 150 5.18 -2.55 22.13
N ASP A 151 5.64 -3.14 23.25
CA ASP A 151 5.57 -2.55 24.61
C ASP A 151 5.98 -1.05 24.75
N ASP A 152 6.80 -0.50 23.85
CA ASP A 152 7.28 0.89 23.86
C ASP A 152 6.60 1.84 22.82
N GLY A 153 5.71 1.33 21.96
CA GLY A 153 5.05 2.10 20.89
C GLY A 153 5.93 2.38 19.67
N LEU A 154 5.46 3.22 18.73
CA LEU A 154 6.23 3.69 17.57
C LEU A 154 7.21 4.79 18.01
N ILE A 155 8.35 4.40 18.56
CA ILE A 155 9.28 5.35 19.19
C ILE A 155 10.05 6.26 18.22
N PHE A 156 10.06 5.92 16.93
CA PHE A 156 10.73 6.70 15.88
C PHE A 156 9.80 7.70 15.19
N LEU A 157 8.49 7.57 15.39
CA LEU A 157 7.50 8.46 14.81
C LEU A 157 7.36 9.71 15.70
N ASP A 158 7.81 10.87 15.20
CA ASP A 158 7.73 12.15 15.91
C ASP A 158 6.68 13.09 15.32
N CYS A 159 6.25 12.87 14.08
CA CYS A 159 5.29 13.71 13.39
C CYS A 159 4.34 12.92 12.46
N VAL A 160 3.07 13.31 12.44
CA VAL A 160 2.05 12.76 11.54
C VAL A 160 1.44 13.89 10.71
N ILE A 161 1.58 13.79 9.39
CA ILE A 161 1.04 14.79 8.46
C ILE A 161 -0.46 14.55 8.27
N VAL A 162 -1.28 15.58 8.51
CA VAL A 162 -2.76 15.50 8.45
C VAL A 162 -3.39 16.62 7.62
N ASP A 163 -4.68 16.46 7.30
CA ASP A 163 -5.46 17.47 6.56
C ASP A 163 -5.76 18.74 7.37
N ASP A 164 -6.04 18.62 8.66
CA ASP A 164 -6.36 19.73 9.57
C ASP A 164 -5.59 19.60 10.89
N GLU A 165 -4.48 20.32 11.00
CA GLU A 165 -3.61 20.30 12.18
C GLU A 165 -4.34 20.77 13.46
N ILE A 166 -5.24 21.75 13.34
CA ILE A 166 -5.92 22.35 14.49
C ILE A 166 -6.93 21.34 15.06
N ALA A 167 -7.76 20.75 14.20
CA ALA A 167 -8.73 19.74 14.60
C ALA A 167 -8.04 18.50 15.19
N ALA A 168 -6.92 18.07 14.59
CA ALA A 168 -6.16 16.92 15.07
C ALA A 168 -5.55 17.16 16.46
N ASN A 169 -4.89 18.29 16.68
CA ASN A 169 -4.30 18.63 17.98
C ASN A 169 -5.35 18.93 19.07
N ASN A 170 -6.57 19.36 18.69
CA ASN A 170 -7.70 19.50 19.61
C ASN A 170 -8.45 18.18 19.89
N ASN A 171 -8.04 17.07 19.28
CA ASN A 171 -8.71 15.78 19.37
C ASN A 171 -10.19 15.86 18.96
N GLU A 172 -10.46 16.57 17.85
CA GLU A 172 -11.78 16.67 17.23
C GLU A 172 -12.03 15.49 16.27
N HIS A 173 -13.29 15.24 15.91
CA HIS A 173 -13.61 14.20 14.92
C HIS A 173 -13.04 14.59 13.55
N PRO A 174 -12.32 13.69 12.83
CA PRO A 174 -12.17 12.25 13.03
C PRO A 174 -10.97 11.79 13.86
N TYR A 175 -10.02 12.67 14.15
CA TYR A 175 -8.78 12.36 14.83
C TYR A 175 -8.97 11.73 16.21
N ASN A 176 -10.10 12.01 16.89
CA ASN A 176 -10.46 11.39 18.15
C ASN A 176 -10.81 9.88 18.08
N LEU A 177 -10.97 9.34 16.87
CA LEU A 177 -11.17 7.92 16.61
C LEU A 177 -9.85 7.22 16.24
N TRP A 178 -8.79 7.99 15.96
CA TRP A 178 -7.50 7.43 15.57
C TRP A 178 -6.79 6.89 16.79
N ASN A 179 -6.29 5.67 16.67
CA ASN A 179 -5.41 5.05 17.65
C ASN A 179 -4.02 4.93 17.03
N ILE A 180 -3.06 5.70 17.53
CA ILE A 180 -1.66 5.62 17.13
C ILE A 180 -0.84 5.59 18.42
N GLU A 181 -0.29 4.42 18.75
CA GLU A 181 0.49 4.21 19.99
C GLU A 181 1.91 4.77 19.86
N ALA A 182 2.05 6.10 19.90
CA ALA A 182 3.31 6.80 19.69
C ALA A 182 3.37 8.17 20.39
N ASN A 183 4.57 8.74 20.53
CA ASN A 183 4.78 10.10 21.06
C ASN A 183 5.09 11.06 19.91
N PHE A 184 4.07 11.55 19.23
CA PHE A 184 4.18 12.40 18.04
C PHE A 184 3.38 13.69 18.17
N VAL A 185 3.54 14.59 17.19
CA VAL A 185 2.66 15.75 16.98
C VAL A 185 1.94 15.66 15.63
N TYR A 186 0.72 16.18 15.56
CA TYR A 186 0.05 16.41 14.28
C TYR A 186 0.54 17.72 13.67
N SER A 187 0.79 17.72 12.36
CA SER A 187 1.18 18.90 11.60
C SER A 187 0.66 18.81 10.17
N GLU A 188 0.51 19.95 9.49
CA GLU A 188 0.23 19.97 8.05
C GLU A 188 1.48 19.82 7.16
N ASP A 189 2.69 19.97 7.72
CA ASP A 189 3.96 20.03 6.98
C ASP A 189 5.21 19.45 7.69
N CYS A 190 5.15 19.05 8.96
CA CYS A 190 6.22 18.38 9.73
C CYS A 190 7.63 19.00 9.51
N ILE A 191 7.75 20.30 9.77
CA ILE A 191 8.98 21.11 9.57
C ILE A 191 9.94 21.16 10.75
#